data_AF-A0AAE0Q6R7-F1
#
_entry.id   AF-A0AAE0Q6R7-F1
#
_cell.length_a   1.000
_cell.length_b   1.000
_cell.length_c   1.000
_cell.angle_alpha   90.00
_cell.angle_beta   90.00
_cell.angle_gamma   90.00
#
_symmetry.space_group_name_H-M   'P 1'
#
loop_
_entity.id
_entity.type
_entity.pdbx_description
1 polymer ?
#
loop_
_entity_poly.entity_id
_entity_poly.type
_entity_poly.pdbx_seq_one_letter_code
_entity_poly.pdbx_strand_id
1 'polypeptide(L)'
;RHVVYMGRMMELRRGVSWFLRVKPLFRRHMCACSSSNHRAVIFDMFGVLIPSPLPKATEWENENGVPYGTIGQAIKAGGNNSSWRKYMRGELGAEEFVEAFSRDCSQIAGFKVHVGSFHSALTGDSMSQPVTVMIDAVQCARAEGFKTAVLSNNFLMPGGKSYLPLDISLFDVIVESCRVGLRKPDLRIYQLCAERLGVSAHEAVFLDDLSFNVEAAVKLGMHGITVRDPRLAVKELEQVLKIPLSVHSPGNQSVSQNRQLPMTQLTQYLKKATQLPLTDNIIMQQLSQSYLTDSTYLLSCGQHQFVLKKKPSTEALQKECRLLKVLKEAKVPVPSVIDQHEMPSNVLGTPFYLTFYCPGRVFNDHSIPGENPHKKRCVYETMIKTLCQIHRVDLKTTGLDNLRDPGNFMESEVKKWAKQFRTNEIQPIPAMDRLIDWLLLHLPKYQRNTLLHGSFSLNNLVFDPDTPDVRAVLGWSLSTVGDPLVDVASCCMSHFLPLTASTQPVILYKGGKVAIKKEPGQCSAGKFFALMGIPSAEELFDLYSKEMELEYVPNWQFYMAFCFFRQAAILQTNYKTSLKGTRNTTKVEDIAHLAWDFATKEGFRIFNALPGVASL
;
A
#
# COMPACT_ATOMS: atom_id res chain seq x y z
N ARG A 1 27.28 -13.57 41.42
CA ARG A 1 27.38 -13.52 39.93
C ARG A 1 26.97 -14.82 39.21
N HIS A 2 26.71 -15.95 39.90
CA HIS A 2 26.23 -17.20 39.26
C HIS A 2 24.70 -17.40 39.22
N VAL A 3 23.91 -16.60 39.95
CA VAL A 3 22.44 -16.77 40.03
C VAL A 3 21.69 -16.02 38.91
N VAL A 4 22.29 -14.97 38.34
CA VAL A 4 21.69 -14.17 37.23
C VAL A 4 21.78 -14.87 35.87
N TYR A 5 22.69 -15.84 35.71
CA TYR A 5 22.86 -16.60 34.46
C TYR A 5 21.85 -17.75 34.31
N MET A 6 21.35 -18.32 35.42
CA MET A 6 20.39 -19.43 35.39
C MET A 6 18.95 -18.98 35.07
N GLY A 7 18.57 -17.74 35.43
CA GLY A 7 17.25 -17.18 35.12
C GLY A 7 17.00 -17.02 33.61
N ARG A 8 18.01 -16.59 32.85
CA ARG A 8 17.92 -16.41 31.38
C ARG A 8 17.78 -17.71 30.60
N MET A 9 18.25 -18.85 31.13
CA MET A 9 18.11 -20.16 30.46
C MET A 9 16.73 -20.79 30.64
N MET A 10 15.97 -20.45 31.71
CA MET A 10 14.65 -21.03 31.96
C MET A 10 13.53 -20.36 31.15
N GLU A 11 13.61 -19.06 30.87
CA GLU A 11 12.62 -18.37 30.03
C GLU A 11 12.69 -18.78 28.54
N LEU A 12 13.90 -19.06 28.03
CA LEU A 12 14.10 -19.56 26.66
C LEU A 12 13.57 -21.00 26.46
N ARG A 13 13.46 -21.82 27.51
CA ARG A 13 12.91 -23.18 27.39
C ARG A 13 11.38 -23.24 27.39
N ARG A 14 10.68 -22.23 27.93
CA ARG A 14 9.21 -22.21 27.93
C ARG A 14 8.60 -21.73 26.61
N GLY A 15 9.31 -20.89 25.85
CA GLY A 15 8.87 -20.44 24.52
C GLY A 15 9.01 -21.49 23.40
N VAL A 16 9.83 -22.53 23.60
CA VAL A 16 10.15 -23.54 22.58
C VAL A 16 9.20 -24.76 22.63
N SER A 17 8.48 -24.97 23.73
CA SER A 17 7.64 -26.16 23.93
C SER A 17 6.32 -26.14 23.14
N TRP A 18 5.85 -24.97 22.69
CA TRP A 18 4.57 -24.87 21.95
C TRP A 18 4.70 -25.10 20.43
N PHE A 19 5.92 -25.21 19.90
CA PHE A 19 6.18 -25.29 18.45
C PHE A 19 6.59 -26.68 17.94
N LEU A 20 6.56 -27.74 18.77
CA LEU A 20 7.05 -29.08 18.41
C LEU A 20 5.96 -30.13 18.17
N ARG A 21 4.84 -29.76 17.54
CA ARG A 21 3.87 -30.73 17.01
C ARG A 21 3.42 -30.39 15.58
N VAL A 22 4.34 -30.50 14.63
CA VAL A 22 4.01 -30.80 13.24
C VAL A 22 4.97 -31.90 12.77
N LYS A 23 4.42 -33.06 12.41
CA LYS A 23 5.21 -34.19 11.88
C LYS A 23 5.82 -33.81 10.53
N PRO A 24 7.08 -34.21 10.24
CA PRO A 24 7.72 -33.90 8.98
C PRO A 24 7.23 -34.86 7.88
N LEU A 25 6.80 -34.30 6.76
CA LEU A 25 6.80 -34.99 5.48
C LEU A 25 7.79 -34.27 4.55
N PHE A 26 8.56 -35.10 3.86
CA PHE A 26 9.57 -34.81 2.83
C PHE A 26 11.05 -34.70 3.28
N ARG A 27 11.70 -35.85 3.03
CA ARG A 27 13.13 -36.08 2.91
C ARG A 27 13.75 -35.25 1.78
N ARG A 28 15.03 -34.90 2.01
CA ARG A 28 16.19 -34.78 1.07
C ARG A 28 15.87 -34.38 -0.36
N HIS A 29 16.46 -33.30 -0.86
CA HIS A 29 17.17 -33.28 -2.15
C HIS A 29 18.40 -32.36 -2.06
N MET A 30 19.58 -32.94 -2.24
CA MET A 30 20.78 -32.25 -2.73
C MET A 30 20.54 -31.82 -4.18
N CYS A 31 21.18 -30.72 -4.59
CA CYS A 31 21.48 -30.29 -5.96
C CYS A 31 20.69 -31.00 -7.08
N ALA A 32 19.64 -30.36 -7.60
CA ALA A 32 18.96 -30.76 -8.84
C ALA A 32 18.75 -29.52 -9.71
N CYS A 33 19.10 -29.64 -10.99
CA CYS A 33 18.71 -28.69 -12.03
C CYS A 33 17.22 -28.34 -11.93
N SER A 34 16.89 -27.07 -12.17
CA SER A 34 15.53 -26.56 -12.34
C SER A 34 14.69 -27.50 -13.23
N SER A 35 13.52 -27.93 -12.73
CA SER A 35 12.62 -28.89 -13.39
C SER A 35 11.32 -28.22 -13.87
N SER A 36 11.39 -26.97 -14.34
CA SER A 36 10.31 -26.39 -15.14
C SER A 36 10.48 -26.83 -16.59
N ASN A 37 9.39 -27.29 -17.22
CA ASN A 37 9.39 -27.54 -18.67
C ASN A 37 9.26 -26.23 -19.48
N HIS A 38 9.11 -25.10 -18.81
CA HIS A 38 9.00 -23.79 -19.45
C HIS A 38 10.37 -23.11 -19.56
N ARG A 39 10.58 -22.37 -20.64
CA ARG A 39 11.81 -21.63 -20.96
C ARG A 39 11.57 -20.16 -21.27
N ALA A 40 10.31 -19.75 -21.45
CA ALA A 40 9.96 -18.37 -21.75
C ALA A 40 8.68 -17.91 -21.02
N VAL A 41 8.61 -16.60 -20.79
CA VAL A 41 7.44 -15.92 -20.25
C VAL A 41 7.08 -14.75 -21.16
N ILE A 42 5.84 -14.74 -21.62
CA ILE A 42 5.29 -13.78 -22.56
C ILE A 42 4.22 -12.96 -21.85
N PHE A 43 4.35 -11.64 -21.85
CA PHE A 43 3.47 -10.72 -21.15
C PHE A 43 2.68 -9.88 -22.15
N ASP A 44 1.37 -9.70 -21.91
CA ASP A 44 0.66 -8.57 -22.48
C ASP A 44 1.21 -7.25 -21.92
N MET A 45 1.02 -6.17 -22.66
CA MET A 45 1.39 -4.84 -22.20
C MET A 45 0.26 -4.22 -21.37
N PHE A 46 -0.90 -3.99 -21.98
CA PHE A 46 -2.03 -3.35 -21.32
C PHE A 46 -2.71 -4.30 -20.33
N GLY A 47 -3.05 -3.83 -19.13
CA GLY A 47 -3.67 -4.63 -18.08
C GLY A 47 -2.71 -5.57 -17.33
N VAL A 48 -1.49 -5.79 -17.84
CA VAL A 48 -0.47 -6.65 -17.22
C VAL A 48 0.77 -5.85 -16.84
N LEU A 49 1.50 -5.28 -17.80
CA LEU A 49 2.72 -4.49 -17.55
C LEU A 49 2.43 -3.00 -17.32
N ILE A 50 1.35 -2.47 -17.88
CA ILE A 50 0.83 -1.11 -17.68
C ILE A 50 -0.70 -1.16 -17.49
N PRO A 51 -1.37 -0.08 -17.03
CA PRO A 51 -2.81 -0.06 -16.82
C PRO A 51 -3.63 -0.47 -18.05
N SER A 52 -4.80 -1.07 -17.79
CA SER A 52 -5.76 -1.42 -18.84
C SER A 52 -6.43 -0.15 -19.39
N PRO A 53 -6.68 -0.04 -20.71
CA PRO A 53 -7.34 1.12 -21.31
C PRO A 53 -8.84 1.18 -21.01
N LEU A 54 -9.49 0.07 -20.61
CA LEU A 54 -10.94 0.02 -20.40
C LEU A 54 -11.43 0.85 -19.19
N PRO A 55 -10.79 0.79 -18.01
CA PRO A 55 -11.06 1.75 -16.93
C PRO A 55 -10.90 3.21 -17.40
N LYS A 56 -9.86 3.51 -18.18
CA LYS A 56 -9.61 4.87 -18.66
C LYS A 56 -10.68 5.37 -19.63
N ALA A 57 -11.17 4.48 -20.49
CA ALA A 57 -12.32 4.75 -21.36
C ALA A 57 -13.56 5.11 -20.55
N THR A 58 -13.81 4.39 -19.45
CA THR A 58 -14.96 4.63 -18.57
C THR A 58 -14.88 5.99 -17.87
N GLU A 59 -13.69 6.36 -17.38
CA GLU A 59 -13.43 7.68 -16.81
C GLU A 59 -13.69 8.79 -17.84
N TRP A 60 -13.12 8.64 -19.02
CA TRP A 60 -13.24 9.61 -20.11
C TRP A 60 -14.69 9.80 -20.56
N GLU A 61 -15.47 8.71 -20.68
CA GLU A 61 -16.89 8.77 -21.02
C GLU A 61 -17.66 9.65 -20.03
N ASN A 62 -17.44 9.45 -18.73
CA ASN A 62 -18.10 10.20 -17.67
C ASN A 62 -17.70 11.69 -17.67
N GLU A 63 -16.43 11.99 -17.91
CA GLU A 63 -15.91 13.38 -17.98
C GLU A 63 -16.47 14.15 -19.18
N ASN A 64 -16.72 13.46 -20.31
CA ASN A 64 -17.15 14.08 -21.57
C ASN A 64 -18.65 13.94 -21.82
N GLY A 65 -19.42 13.45 -20.84
CA GLY A 65 -20.87 13.27 -20.96
C GLY A 65 -21.30 12.23 -21.98
N VAL A 66 -20.42 11.27 -22.30
CA VAL A 66 -20.69 10.15 -23.21
C VAL A 66 -21.38 9.03 -22.43
N PRO A 67 -22.41 8.35 -22.99
CA PRO A 67 -23.09 7.26 -22.30
C PRO A 67 -22.12 6.17 -21.88
N TYR A 68 -22.28 5.69 -20.64
CA TYR A 68 -21.42 4.68 -20.06
C TYR A 68 -21.34 3.41 -20.93
N GLY A 69 -20.12 2.99 -21.24
CA GLY A 69 -19.82 1.81 -22.04
C GLY A 69 -19.84 2.03 -23.55
N THR A 70 -19.99 3.26 -24.04
CA THR A 70 -19.95 3.59 -25.49
C THR A 70 -18.64 3.16 -26.15
N ILE A 71 -17.50 3.54 -25.57
CA ILE A 71 -16.16 3.16 -26.04
C ILE A 71 -15.99 1.64 -25.97
N GLY A 72 -16.39 1.03 -24.85
CA GLY A 72 -16.32 -0.42 -24.66
C GLY A 72 -17.17 -1.18 -25.70
N GLN A 73 -18.34 -0.65 -26.06
CA GLN A 73 -19.18 -1.17 -27.13
C GLN A 73 -18.54 -0.95 -28.49
N ALA A 74 -17.97 0.22 -28.77
CA ALA A 74 -17.29 0.53 -30.04
C ALA A 74 -16.08 -0.40 -30.28
N ILE A 75 -15.32 -0.72 -29.22
CA ILE A 75 -14.21 -1.68 -29.26
C ILE A 75 -14.70 -3.09 -29.64
N LYS A 76 -15.90 -3.47 -29.19
CA LYS A 76 -16.49 -4.81 -29.42
C LYS A 76 -17.28 -4.90 -30.73
N ALA A 77 -17.91 -3.80 -31.14
CA ALA A 77 -18.75 -3.70 -32.34
C ALA A 77 -17.91 -3.89 -33.62
N GLY A 78 -18.54 -4.29 -34.72
CA GLY A 78 -17.94 -4.29 -36.06
C GLY A 78 -17.05 -5.49 -36.44
N GLY A 79 -16.99 -6.54 -35.61
CA GLY A 79 -16.26 -7.76 -35.98
C GLY A 79 -14.79 -7.47 -36.29
N ASN A 80 -14.14 -8.21 -37.20
CA ASN A 80 -12.70 -7.98 -37.49
C ASN A 80 -12.41 -6.64 -38.20
N ASN A 81 -13.45 -5.96 -38.69
CA ASN A 81 -13.35 -4.74 -39.50
C ASN A 81 -13.62 -3.44 -38.71
N SER A 82 -13.78 -3.53 -37.38
CA SER A 82 -13.98 -2.35 -36.54
C SER A 82 -12.77 -1.41 -36.58
N SER A 83 -13.02 -0.10 -36.50
CA SER A 83 -11.96 0.92 -36.54
C SER A 83 -10.89 0.67 -35.47
N TRP A 84 -11.31 0.28 -34.25
CA TRP A 84 -10.40 -0.13 -33.18
C TRP A 84 -9.47 -1.27 -33.58
N ARG A 85 -10.00 -2.34 -34.18
CA ARG A 85 -9.19 -3.51 -34.53
C ARG A 85 -8.29 -3.25 -35.73
N LYS A 86 -8.74 -2.45 -36.69
CA LYS A 86 -7.90 -1.96 -37.80
C LYS A 86 -6.74 -1.12 -37.27
N TYR A 87 -7.01 -0.25 -36.31
CA TYR A 87 -5.99 0.56 -35.65
C TYR A 87 -4.96 -0.30 -34.90
N MET A 88 -5.41 -1.30 -34.13
CA MET A 88 -4.51 -2.25 -33.47
C MET A 88 -3.68 -3.09 -34.45
N ARG A 89 -4.14 -3.31 -35.69
CA ARG A 89 -3.37 -4.01 -36.74
C ARG A 89 -2.48 -3.07 -37.56
N GLY A 90 -2.50 -1.77 -37.29
CA GLY A 90 -1.74 -0.78 -38.05
C GLY A 90 -2.32 -0.49 -39.44
N GLU A 91 -3.57 -0.89 -39.70
CA GLU A 91 -4.28 -0.59 -40.96
C GLU A 91 -4.82 0.84 -41.00
N LEU A 92 -4.88 1.53 -39.85
CA LEU A 92 -5.26 2.93 -39.72
C LEU A 92 -4.15 3.70 -39.00
N GLY A 93 -3.88 4.92 -39.45
CA GLY A 93 -3.10 5.90 -38.69
C GLY A 93 -3.87 6.49 -37.51
N ALA A 94 -3.19 7.24 -36.64
CA ALA A 94 -3.83 7.85 -35.45
C ALA A 94 -4.97 8.82 -35.82
N GLU A 95 -4.77 9.66 -36.83
CA GLU A 95 -5.77 10.64 -37.28
C GLU A 95 -6.99 9.94 -37.89
N GLU A 96 -6.76 8.99 -38.79
CA GLU A 96 -7.81 8.16 -39.40
C GLU A 96 -8.60 7.36 -38.35
N PHE A 97 -7.91 6.85 -37.33
CA PHE A 97 -8.54 6.19 -36.20
C PHE A 97 -9.43 7.15 -35.42
N VAL A 98 -8.95 8.35 -35.06
CA VAL A 98 -9.76 9.33 -34.32
C VAL A 98 -11.03 9.67 -35.08
N GLU A 99 -10.96 9.84 -36.40
CA GLU A 99 -12.13 10.09 -37.24
C GLU A 99 -13.08 8.89 -37.33
N ALA A 100 -12.56 7.70 -37.63
CA ALA A 100 -13.35 6.48 -37.77
C ALA A 100 -14.00 6.07 -36.43
N PHE A 101 -13.24 6.12 -35.34
CA PHE A 101 -13.72 5.75 -34.01
C PHE A 101 -14.68 6.79 -33.43
N SER A 102 -14.51 8.07 -33.76
CA SER A 102 -15.53 9.11 -33.45
C SER A 102 -16.87 8.80 -34.11
N ARG A 103 -16.87 8.32 -35.37
CA ARG A 103 -18.10 7.90 -36.06
C ARG A 103 -18.75 6.70 -35.39
N ASP A 104 -17.96 5.67 -35.07
CA ASP A 104 -18.44 4.46 -34.37
C ASP A 104 -19.07 4.81 -33.02
N CYS A 105 -18.39 5.64 -32.22
CA CYS A 105 -18.90 6.08 -30.92
C CYS A 105 -20.13 6.98 -31.05
N SER A 106 -20.19 7.85 -32.07
CA SER A 106 -21.35 8.71 -32.31
C SER A 106 -22.59 7.90 -32.66
N GLN A 107 -22.43 6.84 -33.46
CA GLN A 107 -23.53 5.94 -33.81
C GLN A 107 -24.07 5.20 -32.60
N ILE A 108 -23.19 4.78 -31.67
CA ILE A 108 -23.59 4.10 -30.43
C ILE A 108 -24.25 5.07 -29.43
N ALA A 109 -23.67 6.26 -29.27
CA ALA A 109 -24.17 7.25 -28.30
C ALA A 109 -25.46 7.95 -28.74
N GLY A 110 -25.76 7.97 -30.05
CA GLY A 110 -26.91 8.68 -30.62
C GLY A 110 -26.70 10.19 -30.78
N PHE A 111 -25.49 10.68 -30.58
CA PHE A 111 -25.09 12.07 -30.81
C PHE A 111 -23.60 12.15 -31.16
N LYS A 112 -23.13 13.32 -31.60
CA LYS A 112 -21.74 13.51 -32.04
C LYS A 112 -20.75 13.36 -30.88
N VAL A 113 -19.89 12.34 -30.95
CA VAL A 113 -18.80 12.07 -30.00
C VAL A 113 -17.46 12.32 -30.70
N HIS A 114 -16.59 13.11 -30.08
CA HIS A 114 -15.24 13.38 -30.56
C HIS A 114 -14.21 12.69 -29.66
N VAL A 115 -13.53 11.66 -30.16
CA VAL A 115 -12.63 10.81 -29.35
C VAL A 115 -11.17 11.29 -29.34
N GLY A 116 -10.87 12.49 -29.85
CA GLY A 116 -9.50 13.01 -29.88
C GLY A 116 -8.89 13.13 -28.48
N SER A 117 -9.64 13.65 -27.50
CA SER A 117 -9.18 13.72 -26.11
C SER A 117 -9.05 12.34 -25.45
N PHE A 118 -9.81 11.33 -25.91
CA PHE A 118 -9.64 9.94 -25.47
C PHE A 118 -8.34 9.35 -25.99
N HIS A 119 -8.02 9.58 -27.26
CA HIS A 119 -6.75 9.14 -27.86
C HIS A 119 -5.55 9.72 -27.10
N SER A 120 -5.58 11.02 -26.77
CA SER A 120 -4.57 11.64 -25.91
C SER A 120 -4.50 11.02 -24.51
N ALA A 121 -5.65 10.63 -23.93
CA ALA A 121 -5.71 9.98 -22.63
C ALA A 121 -5.11 8.57 -22.64
N LEU A 122 -5.21 7.83 -23.75
CA LEU A 122 -4.58 6.52 -23.92
C LEU A 122 -3.04 6.59 -23.92
N THR A 123 -2.48 7.74 -24.27
CA THR A 123 -1.02 7.96 -24.32
C THR A 123 -0.50 8.81 -23.16
N GLY A 124 -1.34 9.19 -22.20
CA GLY A 124 -0.96 10.08 -21.09
C GLY A 124 -0.19 9.40 -19.96
N ASP A 125 0.37 10.21 -19.04
CA ASP A 125 1.24 9.77 -17.94
C ASP A 125 0.61 8.71 -17.01
N SER A 126 -0.72 8.71 -16.87
CA SER A 126 -1.42 7.72 -16.06
C SER A 126 -1.41 6.33 -16.70
N MET A 127 -1.35 6.26 -18.04
CA MET A 127 -1.29 5.00 -18.81
C MET A 127 0.14 4.47 -18.94
N SER A 128 1.16 5.31 -18.72
CA SER A 128 2.57 4.92 -18.84
C SER A 128 3.19 4.38 -17.55
N GLN A 129 2.44 4.32 -16.44
CA GLN A 129 2.98 3.83 -15.17
C GLN A 129 3.11 2.31 -15.18
N PRO A 130 4.32 1.73 -15.06
CA PRO A 130 4.45 0.28 -15.04
C PRO A 130 3.84 -0.35 -13.79
N VAL A 131 3.22 -1.51 -13.94
CA VAL A 131 2.74 -2.34 -12.83
C VAL A 131 3.95 -2.98 -12.17
N THR A 132 4.42 -2.37 -11.07
CA THR A 132 5.71 -2.70 -10.44
C THR A 132 5.88 -4.20 -10.23
N VAL A 133 4.93 -4.87 -9.56
CA VAL A 133 5.04 -6.32 -9.26
C VAL A 133 5.20 -7.21 -10.51
N MET A 134 4.69 -6.78 -11.67
CA MET A 134 4.88 -7.51 -12.92
C MET A 134 6.25 -7.25 -13.54
N ILE A 135 6.74 -6.01 -13.47
CA ILE A 135 8.13 -5.69 -13.89
C ILE A 135 9.13 -6.44 -13.02
N ASP A 136 8.88 -6.54 -11.72
CA ASP A 136 9.69 -7.35 -10.80
C ASP A 136 9.77 -8.81 -11.26
N ALA A 137 8.62 -9.39 -11.61
CA ALA A 137 8.54 -10.76 -12.08
C ALA A 137 9.29 -10.95 -13.41
N VAL A 138 9.22 -9.97 -14.34
CA VAL A 138 10.01 -9.99 -15.59
C VAL A 138 11.51 -10.04 -15.27
N GLN A 139 11.98 -9.20 -14.35
CA GLN A 139 13.38 -9.14 -13.96
C GLN A 139 13.85 -10.43 -13.27
N CYS A 140 13.06 -10.97 -12.33
CA CYS A 140 13.35 -12.26 -11.69
C CYS A 140 13.41 -13.40 -12.71
N ALA A 141 12.40 -13.51 -13.58
CA ALA A 141 12.37 -14.54 -14.61
C ALA A 141 13.62 -14.45 -15.51
N ARG A 142 14.01 -13.25 -15.92
CA ARG A 142 15.22 -13.03 -16.70
C ARG A 142 16.50 -13.42 -15.96
N ALA A 143 16.61 -13.05 -14.68
CA ALA A 143 17.76 -13.38 -13.85
C ALA A 143 17.94 -14.90 -13.66
N GLU A 144 16.83 -15.64 -13.61
CA GLU A 144 16.78 -17.10 -13.55
C GLU A 144 16.92 -17.77 -14.94
N GLY A 145 17.19 -16.99 -15.99
CA GLY A 145 17.51 -17.48 -17.34
C GLY A 145 16.32 -17.76 -18.24
N PHE A 146 15.10 -17.37 -17.85
CA PHE A 146 13.94 -17.44 -18.73
C PHE A 146 14.00 -16.33 -19.79
N LYS A 147 13.61 -16.66 -21.02
CA LYS A 147 13.42 -15.65 -22.06
C LYS A 147 12.15 -14.85 -21.79
N THR A 148 12.20 -13.54 -21.98
CA THR A 148 11.07 -12.64 -21.70
C THR A 148 10.58 -11.97 -22.98
N ALA A 149 9.27 -11.87 -23.16
CA ALA A 149 8.69 -11.16 -24.31
C ALA A 149 7.48 -10.31 -23.97
N VAL A 150 7.25 -9.29 -24.79
CA VAL A 150 5.98 -8.56 -24.85
C VAL A 150 5.22 -8.98 -26.11
N LEU A 151 3.95 -9.35 -25.95
CA LEU A 151 3.02 -9.61 -27.04
C LEU A 151 1.79 -8.72 -26.88
N SER A 152 1.76 -7.60 -27.61
CA SER A 152 0.81 -6.51 -27.38
C SER A 152 -0.11 -6.26 -28.57
N ASN A 153 -1.40 -6.07 -28.28
CA ASN A 153 -2.32 -5.38 -29.19
C ASN A 153 -2.04 -3.87 -29.09
N ASN A 154 -1.00 -3.40 -29.78
CA ASN A 154 -0.51 -2.02 -29.76
C ASN A 154 -0.95 -1.21 -30.99
N PHE A 155 -0.70 0.10 -30.96
CA PHE A 155 -1.10 1.05 -31.99
C PHE A 155 -0.01 2.10 -32.27
N LEU A 156 -0.16 2.82 -33.40
CA LEU A 156 0.75 3.88 -33.83
C LEU A 156 0.23 5.26 -33.39
N MET A 157 1.09 6.06 -32.79
CA MET A 157 0.84 7.46 -32.45
C MET A 157 1.06 8.38 -33.67
N PRO A 158 0.60 9.64 -33.62
CA PRO A 158 0.98 10.66 -34.60
C PRO A 158 2.51 10.70 -34.78
N GLY A 159 2.96 10.73 -36.04
CA GLY A 159 4.39 10.63 -36.39
C GLY A 159 4.93 9.20 -36.51
N GLY A 160 4.08 8.17 -36.47
CA GLY A 160 4.43 6.79 -36.85
C GLY A 160 5.20 5.98 -35.79
N LYS A 161 5.40 6.54 -34.59
CA LYS A 161 5.98 5.81 -33.45
C LYS A 161 4.89 5.00 -32.75
N SER A 162 5.19 3.76 -32.35
CA SER A 162 4.28 2.98 -31.52
C SER A 162 4.31 3.43 -30.06
N TYR A 163 3.19 3.28 -29.35
CA TYR A 163 3.11 3.60 -27.92
C TYR A 163 3.70 2.46 -27.09
N LEU A 164 4.93 2.62 -26.60
CA LEU A 164 5.64 1.57 -25.86
C LEU A 164 6.37 2.17 -24.64
N PRO A 165 5.63 2.54 -23.56
CA PRO A 165 6.18 3.17 -22.36
C PRO A 165 6.86 2.14 -21.42
N LEU A 166 7.68 1.25 -21.98
CA LEU A 166 8.37 0.19 -21.25
C LEU A 166 9.88 0.29 -21.46
N ASP A 167 10.64 -0.14 -20.47
CA ASP A 167 12.07 -0.40 -20.65
C ASP A 167 12.23 -1.67 -21.51
N ILE A 168 12.47 -1.45 -22.80
CA ILE A 168 12.62 -2.53 -23.79
C ILE A 168 13.80 -3.46 -23.50
N SER A 169 14.78 -3.03 -22.68
CA SER A 169 15.94 -3.87 -22.33
C SER A 169 15.59 -5.07 -21.46
N LEU A 170 14.38 -5.07 -20.87
CA LEU A 170 13.87 -6.17 -20.04
C LEU A 170 13.33 -7.36 -20.86
N PHE A 171 13.23 -7.22 -22.19
CA PHE A 171 12.58 -8.20 -23.06
C PHE A 171 13.50 -8.62 -24.20
N ASP A 172 13.61 -9.92 -24.43
CA ASP A 172 14.34 -10.49 -25.56
C ASP A 172 13.58 -10.29 -26.88
N VAL A 173 12.24 -10.29 -26.81
CA VAL A 173 11.37 -10.16 -27.98
C VAL A 173 10.21 -9.21 -27.68
N ILE A 174 9.92 -8.30 -28.61
CA ILE A 174 8.74 -7.46 -28.57
C ILE A 174 7.95 -7.67 -29.88
N VAL A 175 6.69 -8.07 -29.76
CA VAL A 175 5.75 -8.23 -30.87
C VAL A 175 4.60 -7.25 -30.69
N GLU A 176 4.59 -6.23 -31.55
CA GLU A 176 3.56 -5.20 -31.60
C GLU A 176 2.61 -5.48 -32.77
N SER A 177 1.32 -5.67 -32.47
CA SER A 177 0.29 -5.99 -33.47
C SER A 177 0.27 -5.03 -34.67
N CYS A 178 0.43 -3.73 -34.41
CA CYS A 178 0.42 -2.69 -35.44
C CYS A 178 1.61 -2.74 -36.40
N ARG A 179 2.72 -3.38 -36.01
CA ARG A 179 3.90 -3.54 -36.88
C ARG A 179 3.86 -4.82 -37.70
N VAL A 180 3.15 -5.84 -37.22
CA VAL A 180 3.12 -7.17 -37.85
C VAL A 180 1.81 -7.45 -38.59
N GLY A 181 0.82 -6.56 -38.51
CA GLY A 181 -0.47 -6.72 -39.19
C GLY A 181 -1.37 -7.81 -38.59
N LEU A 182 -1.04 -8.34 -37.41
CA LEU A 182 -1.77 -9.39 -36.70
C LEU A 182 -2.19 -8.86 -35.33
N ARG A 183 -3.23 -9.43 -34.71
CA ARG A 183 -3.61 -9.08 -33.33
C ARG A 183 -4.05 -10.30 -32.55
N LYS A 184 -3.85 -10.31 -31.23
CA LYS A 184 -4.50 -11.28 -30.35
C LYS A 184 -6.02 -11.13 -30.45
N PRO A 185 -6.82 -12.22 -30.52
CA PRO A 185 -6.43 -13.61 -30.28
C PRO A 185 -6.08 -14.44 -31.55
N ASP A 186 -5.64 -13.84 -32.67
CA ASP A 186 -5.22 -14.60 -33.85
C ASP A 186 -4.00 -15.49 -33.52
N LEU A 187 -4.12 -16.81 -33.68
CA LEU A 187 -3.08 -17.78 -33.31
C LEU A 187 -1.72 -17.49 -33.95
N ARG A 188 -1.70 -16.88 -35.14
CA ARG A 188 -0.47 -16.55 -35.87
C ARG A 188 0.43 -15.57 -35.12
N ILE A 189 -0.14 -14.67 -34.31
CA ILE A 189 0.68 -13.70 -33.56
C ILE A 189 1.41 -14.36 -32.38
N TYR A 190 0.80 -15.36 -31.76
CA TYR A 190 1.43 -16.16 -30.69
C TYR A 190 2.52 -17.07 -31.26
N GLN A 191 2.27 -17.69 -32.42
CA GLN A 191 3.25 -18.48 -33.16
C GLN A 191 4.48 -17.63 -33.51
N LEU A 192 4.26 -16.44 -34.06
CA LEU A 192 5.33 -15.49 -34.39
C LEU A 192 6.15 -15.10 -33.15
N CYS A 193 5.51 -14.89 -32.00
CA CYS A 193 6.20 -14.58 -30.74
C CYS A 193 7.06 -15.75 -30.26
N ALA A 194 6.53 -16.97 -30.27
CA ALA A 194 7.27 -18.18 -29.89
C ALA A 194 8.44 -18.47 -30.83
N GLU A 195 8.25 -18.29 -32.14
CA GLU A 195 9.30 -18.43 -33.16
C GLU A 195 10.44 -17.43 -32.93
N ARG A 196 10.13 -16.14 -32.72
CA ARG A 196 11.14 -15.11 -32.42
C ARG A 196 11.87 -15.38 -31.10
N LEU A 197 11.18 -15.94 -30.12
CA LEU A 197 11.78 -16.40 -28.87
C LEU A 197 12.64 -17.66 -29.05
N GLY A 198 12.48 -18.41 -30.14
CA GLY A 198 13.14 -19.70 -30.34
C GLY A 198 12.73 -20.73 -29.28
N VAL A 199 11.44 -20.80 -28.97
CA VAL A 199 10.82 -21.79 -28.07
C VAL A 199 9.57 -22.39 -28.72
N SER A 200 9.21 -23.61 -28.34
CA SER A 200 7.88 -24.16 -28.68
C SER A 200 6.80 -23.54 -27.80
N ALA A 201 5.53 -23.59 -28.26
CA ALA A 201 4.41 -23.05 -27.49
C ALA A 201 4.30 -23.70 -26.09
N HIS A 202 4.56 -25.00 -25.97
CA HIS A 202 4.54 -25.75 -24.70
C HIS A 202 5.62 -25.33 -23.70
N GLU A 203 6.68 -24.67 -24.17
CA GLU A 203 7.74 -24.14 -23.31
C GLU A 203 7.46 -22.69 -22.85
N ALA A 204 6.33 -22.09 -23.24
CA ALA A 204 6.01 -20.69 -22.94
C ALA A 204 4.83 -20.54 -21.98
N VAL A 205 4.96 -19.60 -21.04
CA VAL A 205 3.86 -19.11 -20.21
C VAL A 205 3.38 -17.77 -20.78
N PHE A 206 2.07 -17.57 -20.92
CA PHE A 206 1.46 -16.35 -21.44
C PHE A 206 0.53 -15.70 -20.40
N LEU A 207 0.74 -14.40 -20.14
CA LEU A 207 -0.04 -13.60 -19.18
C LEU A 207 -0.82 -12.49 -19.91
N ASP A 208 -2.12 -12.41 -19.70
CA ASP A 208 -3.01 -11.39 -20.29
C ASP A 208 -4.21 -11.13 -19.36
N ASP A 209 -4.75 -9.91 -19.33
CA ASP A 209 -5.93 -9.57 -18.51
C ASP A 209 -7.25 -10.03 -19.16
N LEU A 210 -7.23 -10.32 -20.45
CA LEU A 210 -8.38 -10.76 -21.23
C LEU A 210 -8.35 -12.28 -21.41
N SER A 211 -9.28 -12.98 -20.75
CA SER A 211 -9.35 -14.45 -20.76
C SER A 211 -9.39 -15.06 -22.17
N PHE A 212 -10.07 -14.41 -23.13
CA PHE A 212 -10.13 -14.91 -24.51
C PHE A 212 -8.79 -14.87 -25.25
N ASN A 213 -7.87 -13.97 -24.87
CA ASN A 213 -6.50 -13.97 -25.39
C ASN A 213 -5.70 -15.12 -24.77
N VAL A 214 -5.89 -15.39 -23.48
CA VAL A 214 -5.26 -16.51 -22.77
C VAL A 214 -5.74 -17.84 -23.35
N GLU A 215 -7.04 -18.00 -23.57
CA GLU A 215 -7.63 -19.19 -24.17
C GLU A 215 -7.06 -19.50 -25.57
N ALA A 216 -6.77 -18.46 -26.37
CA ALA A 216 -6.14 -18.63 -27.67
C ALA A 216 -4.67 -19.08 -27.57
N ALA A 217 -3.91 -18.54 -26.61
CA ALA A 217 -2.55 -19.00 -26.32
C ALA A 217 -2.53 -20.46 -25.86
N VAL A 218 -3.48 -20.85 -25.00
CA VAL A 218 -3.64 -22.23 -24.51
C VAL A 218 -3.99 -23.19 -25.65
N LYS A 219 -4.85 -22.78 -26.60
CA LYS A 219 -5.13 -23.57 -27.82
C LYS A 219 -3.89 -23.86 -28.65
N LEU A 220 -2.89 -22.98 -28.60
CA LEU A 220 -1.61 -23.17 -29.28
C LEU A 220 -0.64 -24.06 -28.48
N GLY A 221 -0.93 -24.32 -27.19
CA GLY A 221 -0.14 -25.17 -26.31
C GLY A 221 0.60 -24.43 -25.19
N MET A 222 0.47 -23.11 -25.09
CA MET A 222 1.08 -22.31 -24.02
C MET A 222 0.41 -22.55 -22.67
N HIS A 223 1.15 -22.35 -21.58
CA HIS A 223 0.55 -22.25 -20.25
C HIS A 223 -0.04 -20.85 -20.09
N GLY A 224 -1.36 -20.74 -19.87
CA GLY A 224 -2.04 -19.45 -19.82
C GLY A 224 -2.38 -19.01 -18.40
N ILE A 225 -2.06 -17.76 -18.05
CA ILE A 225 -2.43 -17.12 -16.77
C ILE A 225 -3.30 -15.89 -17.08
N THR A 226 -4.50 -15.84 -16.51
CA THR A 226 -5.39 -14.66 -16.65
C THR A 226 -5.14 -13.67 -15.51
N VAL A 227 -4.66 -12.47 -15.85
CA VAL A 227 -4.29 -11.46 -14.86
C VAL A 227 -5.52 -10.66 -14.42
N ARG A 228 -6.07 -10.99 -13.25
CA ARG A 228 -7.10 -10.18 -12.56
C ARG A 228 -6.51 -9.32 -11.46
N ASP A 229 -5.61 -9.91 -10.70
CA ASP A 229 -4.80 -9.25 -9.68
C ASP A 229 -3.32 -9.54 -9.99
N PRO A 230 -2.48 -8.51 -10.20
CA PRO A 230 -1.09 -8.74 -10.55
C PRO A 230 -0.30 -9.56 -9.53
N ARG A 231 -0.58 -9.45 -8.23
CA ARG A 231 0.14 -10.19 -7.19
C ARG A 231 -0.23 -11.67 -7.18
N LEU A 232 -1.52 -11.98 -7.37
CA LEU A 232 -1.99 -13.37 -7.49
C LEU A 232 -1.46 -14.02 -8.77
N ALA A 233 -1.47 -13.28 -9.89
CA ALA A 233 -0.90 -13.78 -11.14
C ALA A 233 0.60 -14.06 -11.04
N VAL A 234 1.36 -13.23 -10.32
CA VAL A 234 2.78 -13.51 -10.04
C VAL A 234 2.95 -14.75 -9.18
N LYS A 235 2.13 -14.96 -8.13
CA LYS A 235 2.16 -16.20 -7.34
C LYS A 235 1.82 -17.44 -8.16
N GLU A 236 0.88 -17.34 -9.08
CA GLU A 236 0.57 -18.43 -10.02
C GLU A 236 1.76 -18.70 -10.93
N LEU A 237 2.39 -17.64 -11.46
CA LEU A 237 3.60 -17.75 -12.27
C LEU A 237 4.77 -18.39 -11.49
N GLU A 238 4.95 -18.06 -10.20
CA GLU A 238 5.94 -18.72 -9.32
C GLU A 238 5.73 -20.23 -9.25
N GLN A 239 4.47 -20.66 -9.12
CA GLN A 239 4.11 -22.08 -9.06
C GLN A 239 4.40 -22.79 -10.40
N VAL A 240 4.13 -22.11 -11.52
CA VAL A 240 4.36 -22.63 -12.88
C VAL A 240 5.84 -22.72 -13.21
N LEU A 241 6.62 -21.68 -12.88
CA LEU A 241 8.05 -21.63 -13.16
C LEU A 241 8.90 -22.35 -12.11
N LYS A 242 8.33 -22.64 -10.93
CA LYS A 242 9.01 -23.23 -9.77
C LYS A 242 10.21 -22.41 -9.28
N ILE A 243 10.11 -21.09 -9.41
CA ILE A 243 11.09 -20.12 -8.91
C ILE A 243 10.36 -19.00 -8.16
N PRO A 244 10.99 -18.39 -7.15
CA PRO A 244 10.45 -17.18 -6.54
C PRO A 244 10.56 -16.01 -7.52
N LEU A 245 9.44 -15.31 -7.72
CA LEU A 245 9.32 -14.10 -8.55
C LEU A 245 8.88 -12.89 -7.72
N SER A 246 8.56 -13.13 -6.46
CA SER A 246 8.57 -12.12 -5.44
C SER A 246 10.02 -11.75 -5.11
N VAL A 247 10.32 -10.45 -5.23
CA VAL A 247 11.57 -9.76 -4.88
C VAL A 247 12.56 -9.53 -6.05
N HIS A 248 12.18 -8.63 -6.95
CA HIS A 248 13.10 -7.64 -7.54
C HIS A 248 12.31 -6.36 -7.84
N SER A 249 12.13 -5.44 -6.89
CA SER A 249 11.48 -4.17 -7.22
C SER A 249 12.42 -3.19 -7.92
N PRO A 250 12.23 -2.83 -9.20
CA PRO A 250 12.92 -1.72 -9.86
C PRO A 250 12.22 -0.42 -9.45
N GLY A 251 12.29 -0.16 -8.15
CA GLY A 251 12.34 1.18 -7.55
C GLY A 251 13.68 1.39 -6.84
N ASN A 252 14.51 0.34 -6.71
CA ASN A 252 15.94 0.51 -6.58
C ASN A 252 16.45 1.06 -7.91
N GLN A 253 16.45 2.39 -8.04
CA GLN A 253 17.47 3.05 -8.85
C GLN A 253 18.77 2.31 -8.57
N SER A 254 19.53 2.03 -9.64
CA SER A 254 20.92 1.65 -9.52
C SER A 254 21.48 2.41 -8.34
N VAL A 255 21.96 1.65 -7.36
CA VAL A 255 22.64 2.17 -6.19
C VAL A 255 23.77 3.04 -6.74
N SER A 256 23.50 4.34 -6.94
CA SER A 256 24.51 5.33 -7.17
C SER A 256 25.19 5.43 -5.82
N GLN A 257 26.29 4.69 -5.73
CA GLN A 257 27.12 4.36 -4.56
C GLN A 257 26.77 3.02 -3.90
N ASN A 258 27.33 1.95 -4.47
CA ASN A 258 27.61 0.69 -3.79
C ASN A 258 28.18 0.98 -2.40
N ARG A 259 27.35 0.99 -1.36
CA ARG A 259 27.76 0.48 -0.05
C ARG A 259 27.28 -0.96 -0.03
N GLN A 260 28.12 -1.86 -0.53
CA GLN A 260 28.01 -3.29 -0.19
C GLN A 260 27.88 -3.35 1.34
N LEU A 261 26.67 -3.65 1.84
CA LEU A 261 26.49 -3.88 3.27
C LEU A 261 27.35 -5.10 3.63
N PRO A 262 28.08 -5.07 4.75
CA PRO A 262 29.07 -6.10 5.04
C PRO A 262 28.37 -7.38 5.51
N MET A 263 27.88 -8.16 4.56
CA MET A 263 27.11 -9.39 4.79
C MET A 263 27.84 -10.37 5.71
N THR A 264 29.17 -10.45 5.62
CA THR A 264 29.99 -11.26 6.54
C THR A 264 29.83 -10.82 8.00
N GLN A 265 29.87 -9.52 8.28
CA GLN A 265 29.71 -8.97 9.63
C GLN A 265 28.27 -9.13 10.12
N LEU A 266 27.29 -8.95 9.23
CA LEU A 266 25.88 -9.16 9.55
C LEU A 266 25.58 -10.63 9.88
N THR A 267 26.12 -11.58 9.12
CA THR A 267 25.99 -13.02 9.39
C THR A 267 26.61 -13.40 10.73
N GLN A 268 27.82 -12.91 11.03
CA GLN A 268 28.47 -13.11 12.33
C GLN A 268 27.65 -12.52 13.48
N TYR A 269 27.13 -11.31 13.29
CA TYR A 269 26.24 -10.65 14.24
C TYR A 269 24.98 -11.48 14.51
N LEU A 270 24.29 -11.95 13.46
CA LEU A 270 23.06 -12.73 13.60
C LEU A 270 23.30 -14.07 14.30
N LYS A 271 24.40 -14.76 13.99
CA LYS A 271 24.78 -16.00 14.69
C LYS A 271 24.97 -15.75 16.19
N LYS A 272 25.65 -14.65 16.55
CA LYS A 272 25.88 -14.26 17.94
C LYS A 272 24.59 -13.82 18.65
N ALA A 273 23.78 -13.01 18.00
CA ALA A 273 22.57 -12.41 18.57
C ALA A 273 21.45 -13.44 18.79
N THR A 274 21.28 -14.38 17.85
CA THR A 274 20.19 -15.36 17.89
C THR A 274 20.57 -16.66 18.60
N GLN A 275 21.86 -17.01 18.64
CA GLN A 275 22.36 -18.33 19.06
C GLN A 275 21.76 -19.51 18.27
N LEU A 276 21.19 -19.25 17.09
CA LEU A 276 20.61 -20.26 16.22
C LEU A 276 21.66 -20.79 15.21
N PRO A 277 21.54 -22.05 14.75
CA PRO A 277 22.39 -22.60 13.70
C PRO A 277 21.99 -22.02 12.33
N LEU A 278 22.36 -20.77 12.10
CA LEU A 278 22.06 -20.02 10.87
C LEU A 278 22.96 -20.48 9.72
N THR A 279 22.37 -20.62 8.52
CA THR A 279 23.10 -20.85 7.27
C THR A 279 23.88 -19.60 6.86
N ASP A 280 24.95 -19.76 6.09
CA ASP A 280 25.73 -18.60 5.60
C ASP A 280 24.99 -17.78 4.52
N ASN A 281 23.94 -18.34 3.94
CA ASN A 281 23.09 -17.66 2.97
C ASN A 281 22.01 -16.84 3.69
N ILE A 282 22.23 -15.53 3.79
CA ILE A 282 21.28 -14.56 4.36
C ILE A 282 20.79 -13.67 3.23
N ILE A 283 19.47 -13.68 3.00
CA ILE A 283 18.80 -12.79 2.06
C ILE A 283 18.28 -11.59 2.84
N MET A 284 18.66 -10.39 2.43
CA MET A 284 18.20 -9.14 3.04
C MET A 284 17.29 -8.40 2.05
N GLN A 285 16.05 -8.17 2.44
CA GLN A 285 15.05 -7.46 1.66
C GLN A 285 14.63 -6.21 2.43
N GLN A 286 14.70 -5.04 1.79
CA GLN A 286 14.15 -3.82 2.39
C GLN A 286 12.62 -3.87 2.35
N LEU A 287 11.99 -3.54 3.49
CA LEU A 287 10.53 -3.45 3.60
C LEU A 287 10.11 -2.00 3.41
N SER A 288 9.49 -1.69 2.26
CA SER A 288 8.92 -0.38 1.96
C SER A 288 7.44 -0.34 2.37
N GLN A 289 7.18 -0.23 3.67
CA GLN A 289 5.82 0.09 4.16
C GLN A 289 5.75 1.58 4.49
N SER A 290 5.23 2.35 3.54
CA SER A 290 4.94 3.79 3.65
C SER A 290 6.14 4.73 3.88
N TYR A 291 5.91 5.98 3.54
CA TYR A 291 6.81 7.05 3.13
C TYR A 291 7.75 7.61 4.21
N LEU A 292 7.91 6.90 5.34
CA LEU A 292 8.56 7.42 6.56
C LEU A 292 9.63 6.50 7.16
N THR A 293 10.36 5.71 6.38
CA THR A 293 11.83 5.54 6.49
C THR A 293 12.33 4.29 5.76
N ASP A 294 13.39 4.44 4.98
CA ASP A 294 14.20 3.39 4.35
C ASP A 294 15.05 2.56 5.35
N SER A 295 14.46 2.28 6.52
CA SER A 295 15.18 1.81 7.70
C SER A 295 14.85 0.38 8.09
N THR A 296 13.84 -0.26 7.51
CA THR A 296 13.37 -1.59 7.93
C THR A 296 13.70 -2.65 6.87
N TYR A 297 14.24 -3.78 7.29
CA TYR A 297 14.70 -4.86 6.43
C TYR A 297 14.27 -6.22 6.98
N LEU A 298 13.73 -7.08 6.12
CA LEU A 298 13.50 -8.49 6.37
C LEU A 298 14.78 -9.27 6.06
N LEU A 299 15.26 -10.05 7.02
CA LEU A 299 16.40 -10.94 6.87
C LEU A 299 15.87 -12.39 6.88
N SER A 300 16.11 -13.13 5.80
CA SER A 300 15.74 -14.53 5.66
C SER A 300 16.99 -15.40 5.67
N CYS A 301 17.04 -16.38 6.56
CA CYS A 301 18.14 -17.32 6.72
C CYS A 301 17.57 -18.74 6.90
N GLY A 302 17.53 -19.51 5.81
CA GLY A 302 16.85 -20.80 5.78
C GLY A 302 15.37 -20.68 6.18
N GLN A 303 14.99 -21.35 7.28
CA GLN A 303 13.62 -21.30 7.83
C GLN A 303 13.40 -20.14 8.82
N HIS A 304 14.45 -19.38 9.16
CA HIS A 304 14.36 -18.31 10.14
C HIS A 304 14.24 -16.94 9.45
N GLN A 305 13.32 -16.12 9.96
CA GLN A 305 13.09 -14.78 9.46
C GLN A 305 13.16 -13.76 10.61
N PHE A 306 13.87 -12.65 10.34
CA PHE A 306 14.10 -11.58 11.29
C PHE A 306 13.78 -10.23 10.66
N VAL A 307 13.45 -9.24 11.49
CA VAL A 307 13.31 -7.86 11.04
C VAL A 307 14.41 -7.02 11.67
N LEU A 308 15.18 -6.34 10.84
CA LEU A 308 16.20 -5.39 11.23
C LEU A 308 15.70 -3.98 10.98
N LYS A 309 15.74 -3.12 12.00
CA LYS A 309 15.34 -1.72 11.87
C LYS A 309 16.47 -0.78 12.27
N LYS A 310 16.99 -0.04 11.28
CA LYS A 310 17.98 1.03 11.46
C LYS A 310 17.35 2.24 12.15
N LYS A 311 18.20 3.01 12.83
CA LYS A 311 17.81 4.21 13.58
C LYS A 311 18.76 5.36 13.29
N PRO A 312 18.26 6.60 13.32
CA PRO A 312 19.07 7.78 13.04
C PRO A 312 20.11 8.05 14.13
N SER A 313 19.87 7.61 15.37
CA SER A 313 20.81 7.76 16.49
C SER A 313 20.66 6.62 17.50
N THR A 314 21.64 6.50 18.39
CA THR A 314 21.65 5.51 19.47
C THR A 314 20.55 5.80 20.50
N GLU A 315 20.25 7.07 20.77
CA GLU A 315 19.16 7.47 21.66
C GLU A 315 17.80 7.06 21.10
N ALA A 316 17.58 7.26 19.79
CA ALA A 316 16.36 6.82 19.12
C ALA A 316 16.19 5.29 19.15
N LEU A 317 17.29 4.55 19.00
CA LEU A 317 17.34 3.11 19.15
C LEU A 317 16.98 2.66 20.58
N GLN A 318 17.66 3.21 21.58
CA GLN A 318 17.43 2.86 22.99
C GLN A 318 16.00 3.17 23.42
N LYS A 319 15.45 4.31 22.99
CA LYS A 319 14.06 4.71 23.29
C LYS A 319 13.06 3.68 22.75
N GLU A 320 13.15 3.31 21.47
CA GLU A 320 12.20 2.37 20.87
C GLU A 320 12.38 0.95 21.42
N CYS A 321 13.62 0.48 21.62
CA CYS A 321 13.88 -0.83 22.21
C CYS A 321 13.38 -0.95 23.65
N ARG A 322 13.58 0.09 24.47
CA ARG A 322 13.05 0.13 25.85
C ARG A 322 11.53 0.06 25.82
N LEU A 323 10.89 0.85 24.96
CA LEU A 323 9.44 0.85 24.81
C LEU A 323 8.90 -0.52 24.41
N LEU A 324 9.47 -1.16 23.38
CA LEU A 324 9.03 -2.49 22.92
C LEU A 324 9.15 -3.55 24.01
N LYS A 325 10.23 -3.54 24.81
CA LYS A 325 10.42 -4.48 25.92
C LYS A 325 9.34 -4.29 27.00
N VAL A 326 9.14 -3.05 27.42
CA VAL A 326 8.12 -2.68 28.41
C VAL A 326 6.71 -3.04 27.94
N LEU A 327 6.39 -2.76 26.68
CA LEU A 327 5.08 -3.12 26.10
C LEU A 327 4.86 -4.62 26.04
N LYS A 328 5.91 -5.39 25.76
CA LYS A 328 5.85 -6.85 25.78
C LYS A 328 5.53 -7.36 27.19
N GLU A 329 6.16 -6.80 28.22
CA GLU A 329 5.90 -7.12 29.63
C GLU A 329 4.47 -6.73 30.04
N ALA A 330 3.99 -5.59 29.55
CA ALA A 330 2.59 -5.14 29.70
C ALA A 330 1.58 -5.92 28.83
N LYS A 331 2.03 -6.99 28.16
CA LYS A 331 1.24 -7.88 27.29
C LYS A 331 0.63 -7.22 26.06
N VAL A 332 1.07 -6.02 25.68
CA VAL A 332 0.72 -5.42 24.39
C VAL A 332 1.36 -6.25 23.28
N PRO A 333 0.62 -6.62 22.20
CA PRO A 333 1.18 -7.42 21.13
C PRO A 333 2.20 -6.60 20.34
N VAL A 334 3.48 -6.75 20.65
CA VAL A 334 4.60 -6.11 19.94
C VAL A 334 5.65 -7.14 19.54
N PRO A 335 6.46 -6.86 18.48
CA PRO A 335 7.57 -7.73 18.12
C PRO A 335 8.57 -7.87 19.26
N SER A 336 9.06 -9.10 19.47
CA SER A 336 10.08 -9.37 20.48
C SER A 336 11.45 -8.93 19.98
N VAL A 337 12.06 -7.98 20.70
CA VAL A 337 13.45 -7.55 20.46
C VAL A 337 14.40 -8.67 20.85
N ILE A 338 15.18 -9.15 19.87
CA ILE A 338 16.21 -10.17 20.04
C ILE A 338 17.47 -9.51 20.58
N ASP A 339 17.93 -8.47 19.89
CA ASP A 339 19.16 -7.76 20.20
C ASP A 339 19.15 -6.33 19.66
N GLN A 340 20.02 -5.47 20.21
CA GLN A 340 20.19 -4.08 19.77
C GLN A 340 21.68 -3.79 19.56
N HIS A 341 22.00 -3.10 18.47
CA HIS A 341 23.36 -2.74 18.09
C HIS A 341 23.52 -1.22 18.06
N GLU A 342 24.26 -0.70 19.03
CA GLU A 342 24.42 0.74 19.26
C GLU A 342 25.63 1.34 18.53
N MET A 343 26.64 0.52 18.20
CA MET A 343 27.91 0.98 17.65
C MET A 343 27.85 1.09 16.12
N PRO A 344 27.78 2.29 15.52
CA PRO A 344 27.54 2.42 14.08
C PRO A 344 28.66 1.79 13.24
N SER A 345 29.90 1.82 13.69
CA SER A 345 31.10 1.48 12.90
C SER A 345 31.29 0.00 12.56
N ASN A 346 30.60 -0.94 13.21
CA ASN A 346 31.05 -2.34 13.24
C ASN A 346 30.21 -3.33 12.43
N VAL A 347 28.97 -2.98 12.07
CA VAL A 347 28.09 -3.91 11.33
C VAL A 347 27.35 -3.22 10.18
N LEU A 348 26.57 -2.15 10.40
CA LEU A 348 25.77 -1.54 9.32
C LEU A 348 25.98 -0.03 9.14
N GLY A 349 27.03 0.55 9.74
CA GLY A 349 27.29 1.99 9.66
C GLY A 349 26.31 2.86 10.47
N THR A 350 25.29 2.26 11.10
CA THR A 350 24.17 2.93 11.76
C THR A 350 23.66 2.08 12.93
N PRO A 351 23.12 2.68 14.00
CA PRO A 351 22.45 1.92 15.06
C PRO A 351 21.22 1.17 14.53
N PHE A 352 20.95 -0.03 15.03
CA PHE A 352 19.77 -0.81 14.65
C PHE A 352 19.35 -1.79 15.75
N TYR A 353 18.12 -2.31 15.67
CA TYR A 353 17.70 -3.46 16.45
C TYR A 353 17.19 -4.59 15.57
N LEU A 354 17.16 -5.79 16.15
CA LEU A 354 16.70 -7.01 15.53
C LEU A 354 15.49 -7.57 16.29
N THR A 355 14.45 -7.96 15.57
CA THR A 355 13.30 -8.70 16.12
C THR A 355 13.06 -9.98 15.34
N PHE A 356 12.25 -10.88 15.90
CA PHE A 356 11.65 -11.94 15.09
C PHE A 356 10.69 -11.34 14.07
N TYR A 357 10.61 -11.98 12.90
CA TYR A 357 9.54 -11.69 11.95
C TYR A 357 8.21 -12.23 12.50
N CYS A 358 7.17 -11.41 12.44
CA CYS A 358 5.82 -11.77 12.85
C CYS A 358 5.00 -12.09 11.59
N PRO A 359 4.80 -13.37 11.22
CA PRO A 359 3.99 -13.72 10.06
C PRO A 359 2.52 -13.40 10.32
N GLY A 360 1.89 -12.72 9.37
CA GLY A 360 0.50 -12.28 9.48
C GLY A 360 0.02 -11.43 8.30
N ARG A 361 -1.23 -10.98 8.38
CA ARG A 361 -1.88 -10.09 7.41
C ARG A 361 -1.74 -8.64 7.84
N VAL A 362 -1.44 -7.74 6.90
CA VAL A 362 -1.45 -6.30 7.14
C VAL A 362 -2.42 -5.69 6.13
N PHE A 363 -3.37 -4.90 6.61
CA PHE A 363 -4.38 -4.25 5.77
C PHE A 363 -3.92 -2.84 5.42
N ASN A 364 -3.35 -2.68 4.23
CA ASN A 364 -2.96 -1.37 3.69
C ASN A 364 -4.16 -0.58 3.15
N ASP A 365 -5.19 -1.29 2.68
CA ASP A 365 -6.46 -0.73 2.24
C ASP A 365 -7.47 -0.85 3.38
N HIS A 366 -7.93 0.31 3.89
CA HIS A 366 -8.87 0.39 5.01
C HIS A 366 -10.28 -0.10 4.63
N SER A 367 -10.61 -0.26 3.35
CA SER A 367 -11.86 -0.89 2.91
C SER A 367 -11.85 -2.42 3.07
N ILE A 368 -10.68 -3.01 3.32
CA ILE A 368 -10.44 -4.45 3.50
C ILE A 368 -11.08 -5.24 2.34
N PRO A 369 -10.57 -5.10 1.11
CA PRO A 369 -11.18 -5.71 -0.07
C PRO A 369 -11.14 -7.23 0.03
N GLY A 370 -12.19 -7.89 -0.48
CA GLY A 370 -12.30 -9.35 -0.48
C GLY A 370 -12.84 -9.98 0.81
N GLU A 371 -12.93 -9.23 1.91
CA GLU A 371 -13.56 -9.72 3.15
C GLU A 371 -15.08 -9.42 3.18
N ASN A 372 -15.83 -10.27 3.89
CA ASN A 372 -17.26 -10.05 4.08
C ASN A 372 -17.54 -8.99 5.16
N PRO A 373 -18.73 -8.36 5.18
CA PRO A 373 -19.07 -7.28 6.13
C PRO A 373 -18.82 -7.64 7.61
N HIS A 374 -19.15 -8.86 8.03
CA HIS A 374 -18.95 -9.31 9.41
C HIS A 374 -17.46 -9.33 9.79
N LYS A 375 -16.62 -9.91 8.93
CA LYS A 375 -15.17 -9.97 9.17
C LYS A 375 -14.54 -8.58 9.20
N LYS A 376 -14.97 -7.66 8.34
CA LYS A 376 -14.51 -6.26 8.37
C LYS A 376 -14.82 -5.62 9.71
N ARG A 377 -16.05 -5.81 10.22
CA ARG A 377 -16.43 -5.33 11.55
C ARG A 377 -15.52 -5.89 12.64
N CYS A 378 -15.28 -7.22 12.65
CA CYS A 378 -14.38 -7.84 13.63
C CYS A 378 -12.95 -7.28 13.59
N VAL A 379 -12.41 -6.99 12.41
CA VAL A 379 -11.07 -6.39 12.26
C VAL A 379 -11.03 -5.00 12.91
N TYR A 380 -12.03 -4.15 12.64
CA TYR A 380 -12.10 -2.82 13.22
C TYR A 380 -12.36 -2.83 14.74
N GLU A 381 -13.22 -3.72 15.22
CA GLU A 381 -13.44 -3.92 16.67
C GLU A 381 -12.13 -4.36 17.36
N THR A 382 -11.37 -5.26 16.73
CA THR A 382 -10.09 -5.74 17.27
C THR A 382 -9.00 -4.67 17.21
N MET A 383 -9.00 -3.83 16.17
CA MET A 383 -8.15 -2.63 16.09
C MET A 383 -8.41 -1.70 17.28
N ILE A 384 -9.67 -1.36 17.58
CA ILE A 384 -10.01 -0.48 18.70
C ILE A 384 -9.68 -1.12 20.05
N LYS A 385 -9.96 -2.41 20.25
CA LYS A 385 -9.57 -3.14 21.47
C LYS A 385 -8.06 -3.13 21.69
N THR A 386 -7.28 -3.28 20.62
CA THR A 386 -5.82 -3.20 20.68
C THR A 386 -5.36 -1.79 21.08
N LEU A 387 -6.02 -0.75 20.56
CA LEU A 387 -5.73 0.63 20.95
C LEU A 387 -6.05 0.87 22.44
N CYS A 388 -7.20 0.40 22.93
CA CYS A 388 -7.55 0.47 24.34
C CYS A 388 -6.52 -0.26 25.22
N GLN A 389 -6.00 -1.41 24.76
CA GLN A 389 -4.94 -2.13 25.46
C GLN A 389 -3.66 -1.28 25.60
N ILE A 390 -3.28 -0.53 24.57
CA ILE A 390 -2.15 0.39 24.61
C ILE A 390 -2.42 1.53 25.61
N HIS A 391 -3.60 2.13 25.55
CA HIS A 391 -3.96 3.27 26.41
C HIS A 391 -4.16 2.88 27.89
N ARG A 392 -4.40 1.60 28.19
CA ARG A 392 -4.47 1.05 29.55
C ARG A 392 -3.10 0.73 30.17
N VAL A 393 -2.00 0.86 29.43
CA VAL A 393 -0.66 0.65 29.99
C VAL A 393 -0.42 1.63 31.13
N ASP A 394 -0.16 1.10 32.33
CA ASP A 394 0.15 1.92 33.50
C ASP A 394 1.54 2.53 33.37
N LEU A 395 1.58 3.84 33.09
CA LEU A 395 2.80 4.60 32.86
C LEU A 395 3.76 4.61 34.05
N LYS A 396 3.25 4.52 35.29
CA LYS A 396 4.07 4.55 36.50
C LYS A 396 4.77 3.22 36.70
N THR A 397 4.02 2.12 36.63
CA THR A 397 4.59 0.77 36.81
C THR A 397 5.57 0.42 35.69
N THR A 398 5.35 0.93 34.49
CA THR A 398 6.23 0.74 33.33
C THR A 398 7.38 1.74 33.24
N GLY A 399 7.39 2.79 34.08
CA GLY A 399 8.38 3.87 34.05
C GLY A 399 8.41 4.63 32.73
N LEU A 400 7.24 4.77 32.08
CA LEU A 400 7.03 5.53 30.85
C LEU A 400 6.46 6.94 31.10
N ASP A 401 6.15 7.27 32.34
CA ASP A 401 5.69 8.59 32.80
C ASP A 401 6.64 9.74 32.43
N ASN A 402 7.94 9.46 32.36
CA ASN A 402 8.99 10.43 32.01
C ASN A 402 9.23 10.59 30.50
N LEU A 403 8.38 10.05 29.62
CA LEU A 403 8.55 10.16 28.16
C LEU A 403 8.33 11.59 27.62
N ARG A 404 7.73 12.47 28.41
CA ARG A 404 7.45 13.87 28.05
C ARG A 404 7.55 14.76 29.29
N ASP A 405 7.99 15.99 29.08
CA ASP A 405 7.98 17.02 30.13
C ASP A 405 6.56 17.34 30.62
N PRO A 406 6.40 17.69 31.91
CA PRO A 406 5.11 18.08 32.46
C PRO A 406 4.57 19.34 31.78
N GLY A 407 3.27 19.35 31.46
CA GLY A 407 2.58 20.49 30.85
C GLY A 407 1.43 20.09 29.93
N ASN A 408 0.74 21.09 29.35
CA ASN A 408 -0.41 20.87 28.46
C ASN A 408 0.03 20.18 27.16
N PHE A 409 -0.41 18.93 26.97
CA PHE A 409 -0.01 18.08 25.84
C PHE A 409 -0.51 18.66 24.51
N MET A 410 -1.80 18.98 24.43
CA MET A 410 -2.39 19.51 23.20
C MET A 410 -1.78 20.85 22.80
N GLU A 411 -1.53 21.74 23.76
CA GLU A 411 -0.87 23.02 23.47
C GLU A 411 0.54 22.81 22.89
N SER A 412 1.31 21.90 23.50
CA SER A 412 2.67 21.58 23.07
C SER A 412 2.68 21.02 21.64
N GLU A 413 1.76 20.10 21.35
CA GLU A 413 1.65 19.50 20.03
C GLU A 413 1.18 20.51 18.97
N VAL A 414 0.17 21.35 19.26
CA VAL A 414 -0.27 22.41 18.34
C VAL A 414 0.89 23.36 18.01
N LYS A 415 1.62 23.84 19.03
CA LYS A 415 2.77 24.74 18.84
C LYS A 415 3.89 24.08 18.03
N LYS A 416 4.19 22.80 18.30
CA LYS A 416 5.21 22.03 17.59
C LYS A 416 4.86 21.88 16.10
N TRP A 417 3.65 21.45 15.78
CA TRP A 417 3.22 21.27 14.39
C TRP A 417 3.04 22.59 13.65
N ALA A 418 2.60 23.66 14.33
CA ALA A 418 2.58 25.01 13.78
C ALA A 418 4.00 25.48 13.40
N LYS A 419 4.98 25.33 14.31
CA LYS A 419 6.38 25.65 14.03
C LYS A 419 6.93 24.84 12.84
N GLN A 420 6.62 23.55 12.79
CA GLN A 420 7.03 22.68 11.69
C GLN A 420 6.40 23.10 10.35
N PHE A 421 5.11 23.43 10.34
CA PHE A 421 4.43 23.95 9.15
C PHE A 421 5.08 25.25 8.67
N ARG A 422 5.24 26.25 9.55
CA ARG A 422 5.86 27.55 9.24
C ARG A 422 7.27 27.42 8.68
N THR A 423 8.08 26.54 9.27
CA THR A 423 9.45 26.31 8.81
C THR A 423 9.50 25.67 7.42
N ASN A 424 8.45 24.94 7.04
CA ASN A 424 8.32 24.26 5.75
C ASN A 424 7.32 24.93 4.81
N GLU A 425 6.84 26.13 5.13
CA GLU A 425 5.88 26.88 4.34
C GLU A 425 6.52 27.27 2.99
N ILE A 426 5.78 27.00 1.91
CA ILE A 426 6.21 27.31 0.53
C ILE A 426 5.35 28.43 -0.04
N GLN A 427 4.05 28.40 0.25
CA GLN A 427 3.11 29.47 -0.05
C GLN A 427 2.15 29.64 1.14
N PRO A 428 1.59 30.85 1.35
CA PRO A 428 0.61 31.08 2.40
C PRO A 428 -0.63 30.21 2.20
N ILE A 429 -1.06 29.54 3.27
CA ILE A 429 -2.32 28.78 3.30
C ILE A 429 -3.21 29.38 4.39
N PRO A 430 -4.11 30.32 4.07
CA PRO A 430 -4.91 31.03 5.07
C PRO A 430 -5.76 30.11 5.97
N ALA A 431 -6.14 28.93 5.47
CA ALA A 431 -6.84 27.92 6.28
C ALA A 431 -5.96 27.37 7.42
N MET A 432 -4.66 27.15 7.18
CA MET A 432 -3.72 26.72 8.20
C MET A 432 -3.48 27.80 9.25
N ASP A 433 -3.40 29.07 8.83
CA ASP A 433 -3.25 30.21 9.76
C ASP A 433 -4.41 30.26 10.75
N ARG A 434 -5.64 30.24 10.24
CA ARG A 434 -6.84 30.25 11.08
C ARG A 434 -6.94 29.02 11.97
N LEU A 435 -6.52 27.85 11.48
CA LEU A 435 -6.50 26.62 12.28
C LEU A 435 -5.53 26.71 13.45
N ILE A 436 -4.34 27.25 13.25
CA ILE A 436 -3.36 27.43 14.32
C ILE A 436 -3.95 28.30 15.43
N ASP A 437 -4.53 29.44 15.06
CA ASP A 437 -5.16 30.34 16.04
C ASP A 437 -6.35 29.69 16.74
N TRP A 438 -7.23 29.03 15.99
CA TRP A 438 -8.40 28.35 16.55
C TRP A 438 -8.01 27.23 17.51
N LEU A 439 -7.04 26.38 17.15
CA LEU A 439 -6.57 25.28 18.00
C LEU A 439 -5.95 25.80 19.31
N LEU A 440 -5.21 26.91 19.26
CA LEU A 440 -4.64 27.51 20.47
C LEU A 440 -5.70 28.13 21.38
N LEU A 441 -6.80 28.64 20.83
CA LEU A 441 -7.91 29.22 21.59
C LEU A 441 -8.88 28.17 22.16
N HIS A 442 -8.95 26.97 21.58
CA HIS A 442 -9.96 25.94 21.90
C HIS A 442 -9.36 24.68 22.55
N LEU A 443 -8.21 24.80 23.21
CA LEU A 443 -7.54 23.69 23.89
C LEU A 443 -8.48 22.96 24.88
N PRO A 444 -8.47 21.62 24.91
CA PRO A 444 -9.22 20.85 25.89
C PRO A 444 -8.82 21.20 27.33
N LYS A 445 -9.82 21.51 28.16
CA LYS A 445 -9.65 21.86 29.59
C LYS A 445 -9.14 20.68 30.41
N TYR A 446 -9.59 19.47 30.07
CA TYR A 446 -9.22 18.23 30.73
C TYR A 446 -8.53 17.33 29.72
N GLN A 447 -7.35 16.81 30.09
CA GLN A 447 -6.56 15.91 29.27
C GLN A 447 -6.19 14.71 30.11
N ARG A 448 -6.25 13.52 29.50
CA ARG A 448 -5.72 12.29 30.12
C ARG A 448 -4.25 12.13 29.74
N ASN A 449 -3.53 11.37 30.56
CA ASN A 449 -2.12 11.09 30.32
C ASN A 449 -1.94 9.59 30.13
N THR A 450 -1.86 9.16 28.87
CA THR A 450 -1.75 7.77 28.45
C THR A 450 -0.59 7.60 27.48
N LEU A 451 -0.13 6.36 27.28
CA LEU A 451 0.80 6.07 26.21
C LEU A 451 0.09 6.21 24.86
N LEU A 452 0.61 7.07 24.00
CA LEU A 452 0.18 7.22 22.62
C LEU A 452 1.12 6.46 21.69
N HIS A 453 0.55 5.77 20.71
CA HIS A 453 1.28 5.23 19.59
C HIS A 453 1.73 6.33 18.62
N GLY A 454 0.87 7.34 18.39
CA GLY A 454 1.18 8.55 17.62
C GLY A 454 0.85 8.48 16.12
N SER A 455 0.88 7.27 15.53
CA SER A 455 0.49 6.98 14.14
C SER A 455 -0.35 5.71 13.99
N PHE A 456 -1.22 5.42 14.96
CA PHE A 456 -1.97 4.17 14.99
C PHE A 456 -2.95 4.07 13.80
N SER A 457 -2.88 2.96 13.04
CA SER A 457 -3.74 2.68 11.88
C SER A 457 -3.68 1.19 11.53
N LEU A 458 -4.59 0.72 10.67
CA LEU A 458 -4.61 -0.68 10.18
C LEU A 458 -3.28 -1.12 9.53
N ASN A 459 -2.59 -0.20 8.88
CA ASN A 459 -1.30 -0.44 8.23
C ASN A 459 -0.19 -0.84 9.22
N ASN A 460 -0.37 -0.51 10.50
CA ASN A 460 0.57 -0.79 11.57
C ASN A 460 0.19 -2.03 12.40
N LEU A 461 -0.86 -2.76 12.01
CA LEU A 461 -1.31 -3.96 12.70
C LEU A 461 -1.02 -5.22 11.87
N VAL A 462 -0.30 -6.16 12.48
CA VAL A 462 -0.10 -7.51 11.94
C VAL A 462 -1.15 -8.41 12.56
N PHE A 463 -2.16 -8.75 11.76
CA PHE A 463 -3.22 -9.68 12.12
C PHE A 463 -2.79 -11.13 11.91
N ASP A 464 -3.37 -12.03 12.69
CA ASP A 464 -3.29 -13.47 12.46
C ASP A 464 -3.78 -13.83 11.04
N PRO A 465 -3.18 -14.82 10.34
CA PRO A 465 -3.64 -15.27 9.03
C PRO A 465 -5.09 -15.72 9.00
N ASP A 466 -5.55 -16.37 10.07
CA ASP A 466 -6.83 -17.07 10.10
C ASP A 466 -7.85 -16.39 11.04
N THR A 467 -7.37 -15.70 12.08
CA THR A 467 -8.22 -14.99 13.06
C THR A 467 -8.09 -13.46 12.93
N PRO A 468 -9.02 -12.67 13.50
CA PRO A 468 -8.89 -11.21 13.55
C PRO A 468 -7.94 -10.72 14.66
N ASP A 469 -7.20 -11.61 15.32
CA ASP A 469 -6.33 -11.25 16.45
C ASP A 469 -5.09 -10.48 15.97
N VAL A 470 -4.67 -9.47 16.73
CA VAL A 470 -3.42 -8.75 16.46
C VAL A 470 -2.24 -9.50 17.07
N ARG A 471 -1.31 -9.93 16.22
CA ARG A 471 -0.03 -10.53 16.62
C ARG A 471 1.04 -9.49 16.95
N ALA A 472 1.03 -8.35 16.26
CA ALA A 472 2.00 -7.27 16.51
C ALA A 472 1.48 -5.89 16.09
N VAL A 473 1.76 -4.87 16.91
CA VAL A 473 1.64 -3.44 16.61
C VAL A 473 3.02 -2.92 16.24
N LEU A 474 3.13 -2.35 15.04
CA LEU A 474 4.34 -1.77 14.44
C LEU A 474 4.26 -0.24 14.47
N GLY A 475 5.37 0.46 14.20
CA GLY A 475 5.30 1.91 13.93
C GLY A 475 5.50 2.84 15.13
N TRP A 476 6.09 2.38 16.22
CA TRP A 476 6.29 3.11 17.49
C TRP A 476 7.24 4.32 17.47
N SER A 477 7.74 4.77 16.32
CA SER A 477 8.73 5.87 16.26
C SER A 477 8.19 7.23 16.69
N LEU A 478 6.87 7.41 16.63
CA LEU A 478 6.17 8.64 17.02
C LEU A 478 5.51 8.53 18.40
N SER A 479 5.78 7.46 19.14
CA SER A 479 5.18 7.22 20.44
C SER A 479 5.54 8.30 21.45
N THR A 480 4.56 8.71 22.25
CA THR A 480 4.72 9.72 23.30
C THR A 480 3.70 9.49 24.40
N VAL A 481 3.66 10.37 25.39
CA VAL A 481 2.65 10.36 26.45
C VAL A 481 1.76 11.60 26.30
N GLY A 482 0.45 11.39 26.33
CA GLY A 482 -0.53 12.44 26.09
C GLY A 482 -1.98 11.97 26.09
N ASP A 483 -2.85 12.80 25.51
CA ASP A 483 -4.29 12.55 25.48
C ASP A 483 -4.65 11.46 24.46
N PRO A 484 -5.26 10.34 24.90
CA PRO A 484 -5.56 9.19 24.04
C PRO A 484 -6.48 9.52 22.86
N LEU A 485 -7.30 10.58 22.99
CA LEU A 485 -8.25 10.96 21.96
C LEU A 485 -7.58 11.38 20.65
N VAL A 486 -6.29 11.75 20.67
CA VAL A 486 -5.51 12.01 19.45
C VAL A 486 -5.34 10.74 18.61
N ASP A 487 -5.02 9.60 19.23
CA ASP A 487 -4.88 8.35 18.48
C ASP A 487 -6.24 7.83 18.00
N VAL A 488 -7.31 8.02 18.79
CA VAL A 488 -8.68 7.68 18.38
C VAL A 488 -9.13 8.51 17.17
N ALA A 489 -8.94 9.84 17.24
CA ALA A 489 -9.25 10.73 16.13
C ALA A 489 -8.43 10.37 14.87
N SER A 490 -7.15 10.02 15.05
CA SER A 490 -6.30 9.56 13.95
C SER A 490 -6.85 8.30 13.25
N CYS A 491 -7.45 7.37 13.99
CA CYS A 491 -8.12 6.19 13.39
C CYS A 491 -9.32 6.61 12.53
N CYS A 492 -10.12 7.55 13.04
CA CYS A 492 -11.33 8.02 12.40
C CYS A 492 -11.07 8.86 11.14
N MET A 493 -9.89 9.46 10.99
CA MET A 493 -9.54 10.30 9.83
C MET A 493 -9.83 9.62 8.48
N SER A 494 -9.57 8.32 8.36
CA SER A 494 -9.76 7.59 7.10
C SER A 494 -11.20 7.56 6.60
N HIS A 495 -12.18 7.80 7.47
CA HIS A 495 -13.61 7.90 7.10
C HIS A 495 -13.98 9.24 6.46
N PHE A 496 -13.15 10.26 6.63
CA PHE A 496 -13.44 11.63 6.18
C PHE A 496 -12.45 12.14 5.14
N LEU A 497 -11.33 11.45 4.94
CA LEU A 497 -10.44 11.75 3.82
C LEU A 497 -11.17 11.48 2.50
N PRO A 498 -11.14 12.42 1.54
CA PRO A 498 -11.56 12.16 0.18
C PRO A 498 -10.87 10.89 -0.34
N LEU A 499 -11.58 10.07 -1.12
CA LEU A 499 -11.04 8.88 -1.78
C LEU A 499 -9.80 9.19 -2.65
N THR A 500 -9.59 10.46 -3.01
CA THR A 500 -8.42 10.98 -3.73
C THR A 500 -7.23 11.38 -2.83
N ALA A 501 -7.46 11.55 -1.52
CA ALA A 501 -6.47 11.95 -0.52
C ALA A 501 -5.98 10.78 0.35
N SER A 502 -6.69 9.64 0.38
CA SER A 502 -6.11 8.38 0.87
C SER A 502 -5.04 7.91 -0.11
N THR A 503 -3.81 7.75 0.36
CA THR A 503 -2.65 7.34 -0.45
C THR A 503 -2.66 5.85 -0.84
N GLN A 504 -3.83 5.23 -0.97
CA GLN A 504 -4.02 3.88 -1.52
C GLN A 504 -5.30 3.85 -2.37
N PRO A 505 -5.28 3.27 -3.58
CA PRO A 505 -6.43 3.20 -4.46
C PRO A 505 -7.40 2.14 -3.93
N VAL A 506 -8.52 2.57 -3.35
CA VAL A 506 -9.67 1.69 -3.14
C VAL A 506 -10.48 1.66 -4.42
N ILE A 507 -10.68 0.47 -4.96
CA ILE A 507 -11.58 0.23 -6.09
C ILE A 507 -13.00 0.67 -5.69
N LEU A 508 -13.48 1.76 -6.27
CA LEU A 508 -14.91 2.08 -6.35
C LEU A 508 -15.30 2.21 -7.82
N TYR A 509 -15.87 1.14 -8.38
CA TYR A 509 -16.63 1.22 -9.63
C TYR A 509 -18.02 1.80 -9.36
N LYS A 510 -18.22 3.08 -9.70
CA LYS A 510 -19.20 3.54 -10.73
C LYS A 510 -19.44 5.06 -10.62
N GLY A 511 -19.09 5.79 -11.68
CA GLY A 511 -19.72 7.06 -12.06
C GLY A 511 -19.31 8.29 -11.26
N GLY A 512 -18.01 8.58 -11.21
CA GLY A 512 -17.42 9.73 -10.53
C GLY A 512 -18.21 11.04 -10.71
N LYS A 513 -18.97 11.41 -9.69
CA LYS A 513 -19.31 12.80 -9.33
C LYS A 513 -19.43 12.88 -7.81
N VAL A 514 -18.43 13.45 -7.15
CA VAL A 514 -18.71 14.22 -5.92
C VAL A 514 -18.90 15.65 -6.39
N ALA A 515 -20.11 15.94 -6.87
CA ALA A 515 -20.58 17.30 -6.86
C ALA A 515 -20.95 17.61 -5.40
N ILE A 516 -20.28 18.57 -4.77
CA ILE A 516 -20.87 19.26 -3.61
C ILE A 516 -21.99 20.15 -4.18
N LYS A 517 -23.10 19.52 -4.58
CA LYS A 517 -24.40 20.17 -4.66
C LYS A 517 -25.19 19.69 -3.45
N LYS A 518 -25.48 20.63 -2.55
CA LYS A 518 -26.49 20.45 -1.51
C LYS A 518 -27.83 20.22 -2.21
N GLU A 519 -28.22 18.97 -2.42
CA GLU A 519 -29.62 18.61 -2.55
C GLU A 519 -30.12 18.01 -1.23
N PRO A 520 -31.33 18.37 -0.77
CA PRO A 520 -31.83 17.91 0.51
C PRO A 520 -32.32 16.47 0.38
N GLY A 521 -31.60 15.52 0.99
CA GLY A 521 -32.14 14.18 1.25
C GLY A 521 -31.33 12.96 0.77
N GLN A 522 -30.00 12.94 0.85
CA GLN A 522 -29.25 11.67 0.80
C GLN A 522 -28.17 11.52 1.88
N CYS A 523 -28.01 10.25 2.23
CA CYS A 523 -27.30 9.61 3.34
C CYS A 523 -25.82 10.02 3.51
N SER A 524 -25.43 10.31 4.76
CA SER A 524 -24.04 10.56 5.17
C SER A 524 -23.11 9.39 4.84
N ALA A 525 -21.81 9.66 4.62
CA ALA A 525 -20.78 8.65 4.36
C ALA A 525 -20.83 7.45 5.33
N GLY A 526 -21.28 7.67 6.58
CA GLY A 526 -21.53 6.61 7.57
C GLY A 526 -22.51 5.52 7.13
N LYS A 527 -23.53 5.82 6.32
CA LYS A 527 -24.48 4.79 5.81
C LYS A 527 -23.88 3.90 4.72
N PHE A 528 -22.89 4.38 3.96
CA PHE A 528 -22.15 3.57 2.97
C PHE A 528 -21.17 2.59 3.64
N PHE A 529 -20.48 3.04 4.70
CA PHE A 529 -19.59 2.18 5.49
C PHE A 529 -20.36 1.09 6.25
N ALA A 530 -21.53 1.41 6.81
CA ALA A 530 -22.39 0.45 7.49
C ALA A 530 -22.85 -0.69 6.55
N LEU A 531 -23.23 -0.38 5.30
CA LEU A 531 -23.57 -1.38 4.27
C LEU A 531 -22.39 -2.30 3.90
N MET A 532 -21.16 -1.81 4.08
CA MET A 532 -19.92 -2.56 3.86
C MET A 532 -19.45 -3.31 5.10
N GLY A 533 -20.13 -3.19 6.25
CA GLY A 533 -19.72 -3.77 7.53
C GLY A 533 -18.53 -3.08 8.20
N ILE A 534 -18.18 -1.88 7.76
CA ILE A 534 -17.14 -1.05 8.39
C ILE A 534 -17.84 -0.12 9.39
N PRO A 535 -17.44 -0.11 10.67
CA PRO A 535 -18.02 0.81 11.65
C PRO A 535 -17.83 2.26 11.23
N SER A 536 -18.84 3.09 11.47
CA SER A 536 -18.73 4.55 11.35
C SER A 536 -17.72 5.12 12.35
N ALA A 537 -17.27 6.36 12.14
CA ALA A 537 -16.35 7.03 13.07
C ALA A 537 -16.98 7.18 14.47
N GLU A 538 -18.30 7.38 14.52
CA GLU A 538 -19.10 7.42 15.72
C GLU A 538 -19.12 6.05 16.42
N GLU A 539 -19.36 4.96 15.69
CA GLU A 539 -19.29 3.61 16.26
C GLU A 539 -17.89 3.26 16.77
N LEU A 540 -16.82 3.65 16.07
CA LEU A 540 -15.44 3.43 16.53
C LEU A 540 -15.17 4.20 17.84
N PHE A 541 -15.63 5.43 17.91
CA PHE A 541 -15.52 6.26 19.10
C PHE A 541 -16.36 5.69 20.26
N ASP A 542 -17.57 5.21 20.00
CA ASP A 542 -18.44 4.58 21.00
C ASP A 542 -17.84 3.26 21.52
N LEU A 543 -17.28 2.44 20.64
CA LEU A 543 -16.56 1.22 21.02
C LEU A 543 -15.39 1.54 21.94
N TYR A 544 -14.58 2.54 21.57
CA TYR A 544 -13.47 3.00 22.38
C TYR A 544 -13.93 3.55 23.74
N SER A 545 -14.99 4.37 23.75
CA SER A 545 -15.52 4.99 24.96
C SER A 545 -16.11 3.97 25.92
N LYS A 546 -16.82 2.95 25.40
CA LYS A 546 -17.32 1.84 26.22
C LYS A 546 -16.18 1.01 26.80
N GLU A 547 -15.20 0.65 25.98
CA GLU A 547 -14.06 -0.14 26.44
C GLU A 547 -13.21 0.66 27.46
N MET A 548 -13.04 1.97 27.29
CA MET A 548 -12.26 2.79 28.21
C MET A 548 -13.09 3.42 29.34
N GLU A 549 -14.37 3.06 29.47
CA GLU A 549 -15.29 3.56 30.49
C GLU A 549 -15.35 5.10 30.54
N LEU A 550 -15.46 5.73 29.36
CA LEU A 550 -15.54 7.18 29.23
C LEU A 550 -16.99 7.65 29.32
N GLU A 551 -17.32 8.40 30.38
CA GLU A 551 -18.67 8.93 30.58
C GLU A 551 -19.05 10.05 29.60
N TYR A 552 -18.11 10.95 29.30
CA TYR A 552 -18.33 12.08 28.39
C TYR A 552 -17.00 12.61 27.84
N VAL A 553 -16.98 12.97 26.56
CA VAL A 553 -15.83 13.61 25.91
C VAL A 553 -16.27 14.97 25.35
N PRO A 554 -15.92 16.08 26.02
CA PRO A 554 -16.14 17.40 25.46
C PRO A 554 -15.23 17.62 24.25
N ASN A 555 -15.75 18.30 23.22
CA ASN A 555 -14.96 18.87 22.14
C ASN A 555 -14.20 17.85 21.24
N TRP A 556 -14.84 16.73 20.87
CA TRP A 556 -14.30 15.75 19.90
C TRP A 556 -13.82 16.39 18.58
N GLN A 557 -14.50 17.44 18.13
CA GLN A 557 -14.17 18.19 16.92
C GLN A 557 -12.76 18.76 16.97
N PHE A 558 -12.30 19.19 18.16
CA PHE A 558 -10.95 19.67 18.34
C PHE A 558 -9.91 18.62 17.97
N TYR A 559 -10.09 17.37 18.42
CA TYR A 559 -9.14 16.29 18.14
C TYR A 559 -9.12 15.93 16.65
N MET A 560 -10.28 15.87 15.99
CA MET A 560 -10.36 15.66 14.54
C MET A 560 -9.68 16.81 13.77
N ALA A 561 -9.99 18.06 14.11
CA ALA A 561 -9.36 19.24 13.49
C ALA A 561 -7.84 19.24 13.69
N PHE A 562 -7.37 18.93 14.90
CA PHE A 562 -5.95 18.78 15.21
C PHE A 562 -5.28 17.69 14.37
N CYS A 563 -5.89 16.52 14.23
CA CYS A 563 -5.33 15.42 13.45
C CYS A 563 -5.20 15.76 11.95
N PHE A 564 -6.19 16.44 11.36
CA PHE A 564 -6.07 16.94 9.98
C PHE A 564 -5.05 18.07 9.83
N PHE A 565 -4.99 19.00 10.79
CA PHE A 565 -3.95 20.03 10.85
C PHE A 565 -2.54 19.43 10.87
N ARG A 566 -2.32 18.43 11.72
CA ARG A 566 -1.07 17.66 11.79
C ARG A 566 -0.74 17.02 10.45
N GLN A 567 -1.73 16.41 9.79
CA GLN A 567 -1.55 15.75 8.50
C GLN A 567 -1.18 16.74 7.38
N ALA A 568 -1.80 17.92 7.34
CA ALA A 568 -1.45 19.00 6.43
C ALA A 568 0.02 19.46 6.64
N ALA A 569 0.44 19.64 7.90
CA ALA A 569 1.81 20.01 8.24
C ALA A 569 2.85 18.95 7.80
N ILE A 570 2.53 17.66 7.95
CA ILE A 570 3.37 16.55 7.46
C ILE A 570 3.50 16.59 5.93
N LEU A 571 2.38 16.73 5.22
CA LEU A 571 2.38 16.79 3.75
C LEU A 571 3.16 17.99 3.22
N GLN A 572 3.03 19.15 3.87
CA GLN A 572 3.81 20.34 3.54
C GLN A 572 5.32 20.08 3.70
N THR A 573 5.73 19.44 4.79
CA THR A 573 7.13 19.07 5.04
C THR A 573 7.65 18.14 3.94
N ASN A 574 6.90 17.08 3.64
CA ASN A 574 7.26 16.09 2.63
C ASN A 574 7.40 16.73 1.24
N TYR A 575 6.48 17.62 0.90
CA TYR A 575 6.48 18.32 -0.37
C TYR A 575 7.70 19.26 -0.50
N LYS A 576 8.09 19.97 0.58
CA LYS A 576 9.33 20.76 0.60
C LYS A 576 10.58 19.90 0.40
N THR A 577 10.66 18.74 1.05
CA THR A 577 11.78 17.80 0.89
C THR A 577 11.81 17.11 -0.47
N SER A 578 10.65 16.97 -1.13
CA SER A 578 10.49 16.32 -2.43
C SER A 578 10.73 17.26 -3.63
N LEU A 579 11.14 18.53 -3.41
CA LEU A 579 11.44 19.49 -4.49
C LEU A 579 12.76 19.13 -5.23
N LYS A 580 12.72 17.99 -5.93
CA LYS A 580 13.14 17.81 -7.31
C LYS A 580 11.89 17.53 -8.15
N GLY A 581 11.12 18.57 -8.51
CA GLY A 581 10.40 18.55 -9.79
C GLY A 581 8.86 18.53 -9.88
N THR A 582 8.04 18.54 -8.82
CA THR A 582 6.57 18.65 -9.02
C THR A 582 5.92 19.67 -8.10
N ARG A 583 5.19 20.64 -8.67
CA ARG A 583 4.45 21.68 -7.93
C ARG A 583 2.99 21.29 -7.71
N ASN A 584 2.63 20.60 -6.62
CA ASN A 584 1.24 20.19 -6.36
C ASN A 584 0.84 20.43 -4.90
N THR A 585 0.61 21.70 -4.54
CA THR A 585 0.20 22.17 -3.20
C THR A 585 -1.29 21.92 -2.89
N THR A 586 -2.09 21.55 -3.89
CA THR A 586 -3.55 21.40 -3.81
C THR A 586 -3.99 20.42 -2.73
N LYS A 587 -3.23 19.32 -2.53
CA LYS A 587 -3.53 18.32 -1.49
C LYS A 587 -3.37 18.86 -0.05
N VAL A 588 -2.43 19.78 0.17
CA VAL A 588 -2.23 20.38 1.50
C VAL A 588 -3.38 21.34 1.81
N GLU A 589 -3.79 22.12 0.82
CA GLU A 589 -4.92 23.05 0.91
C GLU A 589 -6.24 22.31 1.16
N ASP A 590 -6.52 21.23 0.42
CA ASP A 590 -7.73 20.41 0.60
C ASP A 590 -7.85 19.87 2.04
N ILE A 591 -6.74 19.36 2.60
CA ILE A 591 -6.72 18.83 3.97
C ILE A 591 -6.83 19.96 5.01
N ALA A 592 -6.23 21.13 4.74
CA ALA A 592 -6.37 22.29 5.60
C ALA A 592 -7.81 22.83 5.59
N HIS A 593 -8.48 22.83 4.44
CA HIS A 593 -9.90 23.20 4.33
C HIS A 593 -10.80 22.21 5.06
N LEU A 594 -10.53 20.91 4.94
CA LEU A 594 -11.24 19.88 5.69
C LEU A 594 -11.05 20.04 7.21
N ALA A 595 -9.81 20.29 7.66
CA ALA A 595 -9.52 20.58 9.06
C ALA A 595 -10.31 21.81 9.56
N TRP A 596 -10.37 22.87 8.75
CA TRP A 596 -11.11 24.09 9.07
C TRP A 596 -12.63 23.86 9.14
N ASP A 597 -13.16 22.99 8.28
CA ASP A 597 -14.55 22.56 8.34
C ASP A 597 -14.87 21.85 9.66
N PHE A 598 -13.98 20.98 10.15
CA PHE A 598 -14.12 20.36 11.48
C PHE A 598 -14.05 21.39 12.61
N ALA A 599 -13.19 22.41 12.48
CA ALA A 599 -13.06 23.46 13.48
C ALA A 599 -14.29 24.40 13.56
N THR A 600 -15.00 24.62 12.45
CA THR A 600 -15.99 25.71 12.35
C THR A 600 -17.43 25.31 12.03
N LYS A 601 -17.67 24.18 11.34
CA LYS A 601 -19.04 23.81 10.98
C LYS A 601 -19.76 23.18 12.17
N GLU A 602 -20.82 23.85 12.62
CA GLU A 602 -21.75 23.30 13.60
C GLU A 602 -22.41 21.98 13.13
N GLY A 603 -22.45 21.72 11.82
CA GLY A 603 -22.95 20.45 11.25
C GLY A 603 -22.09 19.22 11.57
N PHE A 604 -20.85 19.40 12.06
CA PHE A 604 -20.02 18.36 12.67
C PHE A 604 -20.15 18.30 14.20
N ARG A 605 -21.16 18.99 14.80
CA ARG A 605 -21.66 18.68 16.15
C ARG A 605 -22.32 17.29 16.23
N ILE A 606 -21.93 16.34 15.36
CA ILE A 606 -22.43 14.97 15.22
C ILE A 606 -21.94 14.11 16.39
N PHE A 607 -22.33 14.50 17.59
CA PHE A 607 -23.01 13.57 18.47
C PHE A 607 -24.31 14.28 18.84
N ASN A 608 -25.17 14.59 17.86
CA ASN A 608 -26.52 15.09 18.15
C ASN A 608 -27.25 13.97 18.91
N ALA A 609 -27.17 14.02 20.24
CA ALA A 609 -27.58 13.01 21.21
C ALA A 609 -26.88 11.64 21.08
N LEU A 610 -25.91 11.36 21.95
CA LEU A 610 -25.75 10.00 22.47
C LEU A 610 -27.12 9.57 23.00
N PRO A 611 -27.68 8.41 22.63
CA PRO A 611 -28.93 7.95 23.22
C PRO A 611 -28.67 7.64 24.70
N GLY A 612 -29.06 8.56 25.58
CA GLY A 612 -28.85 8.38 27.02
C GLY A 612 -29.20 9.54 27.94
N VAL A 613 -29.53 10.74 27.46
CA VAL A 613 -30.01 11.82 28.34
C VAL A 613 -31.16 12.58 27.68
N ALA A 614 -32.31 11.92 27.59
CA ALA A 614 -33.59 12.62 27.64
C ALA A 614 -34.20 12.33 29.01
N SER A 615 -34.66 13.39 29.68
CA SER A 615 -35.25 13.47 31.02
C SER A 615 -34.35 13.20 32.23
N LEU A 616 -33.82 14.29 32.80
CA LEU A 616 -34.11 14.72 34.18
C LEU A 616 -34.06 16.25 34.26
#